data_AF-A0A835Z563-F1
#
_entry.id   AF-A0A835Z563-F1
#
_cell.length_a   1.000
_cell.length_b   1.000
_cell.length_c   1.000
_cell.angle_alpha   90.00
_cell.angle_beta   90.00
_cell.angle_gamma   90.00
#
_symmetry.space_group_name_H-M   'P 1'
#
loop_
_entity.id
_entity.type
_entity.pdbx_description
1 polymer ?
#
loop_
_entity_poly.entity_id
_entity_poly.type
_entity_poly.pdbx_seq_one_letter_code
_entity_poly.pdbx_strand_id
1 'polypeptide(L)'
;LMLVVSARPLEEYYETIPQEFVSLREMGTTVEMRPLSESECLELGRAVIGPETLEAHPDVLPEGSAAVLLQKSGGGNPLFVRNIATTLREELATNKVPRRLEDLPAGFFHDLIVSRFDALERMEQTVLKAASVIGTTFSMRLLLHMLPPTSRDKRSDLHGALLKLIEANFISRTVVGKTERFNFVHAAVQETIYKMMLTDQRQHLHEICAAWYERHYRCAQRCVAVSMPYSMNSMTYASLIMHHWLRGANVAKKVLHLQRAAKRARETFAHEEAIQHLLALVGLAFGKDPGVAQLVSIR
;
A
#
# COMPACT_ATOMS: atom_id res chain seq x y z
N LEU A 1 24.76 -21.09 -1.35
CA LEU A 1 23.89 -20.00 -1.87
C LEU A 1 23.46 -19.16 -0.68
N MET A 2 23.60 -17.84 -0.73
CA MET A 2 23.09 -16.93 0.31
C MET A 2 21.79 -16.31 -0.19
N LEU A 3 20.70 -16.46 0.56
CA LEU A 3 19.38 -15.91 0.23
C LEU A 3 19.07 -14.78 1.21
N VAL A 4 18.73 -13.60 0.70
CA VAL A 4 18.25 -12.46 1.51
C VAL A 4 16.79 -12.23 1.16
N VAL A 5 15.91 -12.27 2.17
CA VAL A 5 14.47 -12.09 2.01
C VAL A 5 14.02 -10.88 2.83
N SER A 6 13.29 -9.97 2.20
CA SER A 6 12.61 -8.87 2.88
C SER A 6 11.10 -9.08 2.76
N ALA A 7 10.41 -9.04 3.88
CA ALA A 7 8.97 -9.18 3.96
C ALA A 7 8.42 -8.24 5.03
N ARG A 8 7.16 -7.84 4.89
CA ARG A 8 6.40 -7.33 6.05
C ARG A 8 6.15 -8.47 7.02
N PRO A 9 5.86 -8.20 8.31
CA PRO A 9 5.50 -9.23 9.28
C PRO A 9 4.37 -10.06 8.68
N LEU A 10 4.66 -11.29 8.25
CA LEU A 10 3.66 -12.10 7.55
C LEU A 10 2.51 -12.45 8.50
N GLU A 11 2.79 -12.44 9.80
CA GLU A 11 1.84 -12.55 10.90
C GLU A 11 0.72 -11.49 10.84
N GLU A 12 0.98 -10.31 10.24
CA GLU A 12 -0.05 -9.27 10.07
C GLU A 12 -0.98 -9.52 8.86
N TYR A 13 -0.58 -10.39 7.92
CA TYR A 13 -1.26 -10.55 6.62
C TYR A 13 -1.69 -11.98 6.31
N TYR A 14 -1.18 -12.97 7.06
CA TYR A 14 -1.44 -14.39 6.87
C TYR A 14 -1.78 -15.05 8.21
N GLU A 15 -2.95 -15.69 8.28
CA GLU A 15 -3.39 -16.49 9.44
C GLU A 15 -2.48 -17.68 9.73
N THR A 16 -1.84 -18.22 8.69
CA THR A 16 -0.82 -19.25 8.80
C THR A 16 0.38 -18.84 7.97
N ILE A 17 1.50 -18.59 8.65
CA ILE A 17 2.78 -18.35 7.99
C ILE A 17 3.10 -19.61 7.17
N PRO A 18 3.38 -19.49 5.86
CA PRO A 18 3.78 -20.63 5.04
C PRO A 18 4.93 -21.38 5.69
N GLN A 19 4.83 -22.71 5.78
CA GLN A 19 5.80 -23.54 6.48
C GLN A 19 7.21 -23.39 5.89
N GLU A 20 7.30 -23.12 4.59
CA GLU A 20 8.54 -22.79 3.90
C GLU A 20 9.19 -21.50 4.42
N PHE A 21 8.39 -20.49 4.78
CA PHE A 21 8.91 -19.25 5.38
C PHE A 21 9.37 -19.48 6.82
N VAL A 22 8.64 -20.28 7.59
CA VAL A 22 9.07 -20.68 8.94
C VAL A 22 10.42 -21.41 8.87
N SER A 23 10.55 -22.40 7.98
CA SER A 23 11.81 -23.10 7.76
C SER A 23 12.94 -22.16 7.32
N LEU A 24 12.67 -21.21 6.42
CA LEU A 24 13.66 -20.20 6.02
C LEU A 24 14.11 -19.31 7.18
N ARG A 25 13.18 -18.93 8.07
CA ARG A 25 13.45 -18.10 9.24
C ARG A 25 14.27 -18.85 10.28
N GLU A 26 14.03 -20.14 10.47
CA GLU A 26 14.80 -21.02 11.37
C GLU A 26 16.21 -21.34 10.84
N MET A 27 16.36 -21.42 9.51
CA MET A 27 17.65 -21.71 8.87
C MET A 27 18.57 -20.48 8.75
N GLY A 28 18.10 -19.29 9.10
CA GLY A 28 18.81 -18.03 8.86
C GLY A 28 18.80 -17.06 10.04
N THR A 29 19.47 -15.93 9.86
CA THR A 29 19.41 -14.81 10.82
C THR A 29 18.25 -13.90 10.47
N THR A 30 17.36 -13.65 11.42
CA THR A 30 16.27 -12.68 11.27
C THR A 30 16.69 -11.34 11.83
N VAL A 31 16.55 -10.28 11.04
CA VAL A 31 16.76 -8.90 11.49
C VAL A 31 15.42 -8.18 11.41
N GLU A 32 14.90 -7.76 12.56
CA GLU A 32 13.69 -6.95 12.61
C GLU A 32 14.03 -5.49 12.27
N MET A 33 13.41 -4.97 11.21
CA MET A 33 13.56 -3.58 10.78
C MET A 33 12.64 -2.70 11.64
N ARG A 34 13.16 -2.21 12.75
CA ARG A 34 12.46 -1.26 13.63
C ARG A 34 12.48 0.15 13.03
N PRO A 35 11.55 1.04 13.43
CA PRO A 35 11.65 2.46 13.12
C PRO A 35 13.00 3.01 13.62
N LEU A 36 13.51 4.02 12.92
CA LEU A 36 14.75 4.69 13.30
C LEU A 36 14.60 5.35 14.66
N SER A 37 15.61 5.19 15.50
CA SER A 37 15.81 5.98 16.71
C SER A 37 16.04 7.46 16.38
N GLU A 38 16.01 8.32 17.39
CA GLU A 38 16.30 9.76 17.22
C GLU A 38 17.67 10.00 16.57
N SER A 39 18.70 9.28 17.04
CA SER A 39 20.06 9.40 16.50
C SER A 39 20.14 8.92 15.04
N GLU A 40 19.49 7.81 14.70
CA GLU A 40 19.47 7.29 13.33
C GLU A 40 18.66 8.20 12.39
N CYS A 41 17.59 8.82 12.88
CA CYS A 41 16.86 9.85 12.12
C CYS A 41 17.77 11.03 11.79
N LEU A 42 18.49 11.55 12.80
CA LEU A 42 19.39 12.67 12.62
C LEU A 42 20.54 12.33 11.67
N GLU A 43 21.14 11.14 11.82
CA GLU A 43 22.21 10.64 10.95
C GLU A 43 21.74 10.56 9.50
N LEU A 44 20.60 9.90 9.25
CA LEU A 44 20.04 9.79 7.90
C LEU A 44 19.67 11.16 7.33
N GLY A 45 19.06 12.03 8.12
CA GLY A 45 18.69 13.38 7.68
C GLY A 45 19.92 14.19 7.26
N ARG A 46 20.99 14.16 8.06
CA ARG A 46 22.25 14.84 7.75
C ARG A 46 22.95 14.26 6.54
N ALA A 47 22.95 12.93 6.40
CA ALA A 47 23.50 12.25 5.23
C ALA A 47 22.77 12.64 3.93
N VAL A 48 21.45 12.84 3.98
CA VAL A 48 20.65 13.26 2.82
C VAL A 48 20.88 14.74 2.46
N ILE A 49 21.00 15.62 3.46
CA ILE A 49 21.31 17.06 3.24
C ILE A 49 22.72 17.22 2.66
N GLY A 50 23.66 16.42 3.13
CA GLY A 50 25.05 16.38 2.69
C GLY A 50 25.96 17.33 3.50
N PRO A 51 27.25 16.98 3.65
CA PRO A 51 28.18 17.72 4.51
C PRO A 51 28.41 19.17 4.06
N GLU A 52 28.59 19.41 2.76
CA GLU A 52 28.81 20.75 2.20
C GLU A 52 27.66 21.72 2.54
N THR A 53 26.41 21.25 2.40
CA THR A 53 25.22 22.04 2.73
C THR A 53 25.12 22.31 4.23
N LEU A 54 25.45 21.33 5.07
CA LEU A 54 25.43 21.48 6.53
C LEU A 54 26.53 22.41 7.04
N GLU A 55 27.70 22.44 6.39
CA GLU A 55 28.77 23.38 6.69
C GLU A 55 28.38 24.82 6.34
N ALA A 56 27.76 25.02 5.16
CA ALA A 56 27.30 26.34 4.73
C ALA A 56 26.08 26.84 5.52
N HIS A 57 25.20 25.93 5.95
CA HIS A 57 23.93 26.24 6.59
C HIS A 57 23.65 25.29 7.77
N PRO A 58 24.35 25.41 8.91
CA PRO A 58 24.20 24.50 10.05
C PRO A 58 22.78 24.51 10.65
N ASP A 59 22.05 25.60 10.49
CA ASP A 59 20.70 25.78 11.01
C ASP A 59 19.61 25.04 10.22
N VAL A 60 19.94 24.45 9.06
CA VAL A 60 18.97 23.68 8.26
C VAL A 60 18.55 22.39 8.97
N LEU A 61 19.47 21.77 9.72
CA LEU A 61 19.21 20.60 10.54
C LEU A 61 20.19 20.55 11.74
N PRO A 62 19.93 21.35 12.80
CA PRO A 62 20.75 21.39 14.01
C PRO A 62 20.89 20.03 14.70
N GLU A 63 21.95 19.81 15.48
CA GLU A 63 22.14 18.56 16.24
C GLU A 63 20.99 18.24 17.20
N GLY A 64 20.34 19.26 17.76
CA GLY A 64 19.16 19.11 18.61
C GLY A 64 17.86 18.71 17.89
N SER A 65 17.89 18.50 16.58
CA SER A 65 16.68 18.24 15.76
C SER A 65 16.15 16.81 15.87
N ALA A 66 16.87 15.91 16.54
CA ALA A 66 16.61 14.47 16.51
C ALA A 66 15.17 14.12 16.94
N ALA A 67 14.70 14.65 18.08
CA ALA A 67 13.36 14.43 18.59
C ALA A 67 12.26 15.02 17.68
N VAL A 68 12.51 16.22 17.13
CA VAL A 68 11.57 16.88 16.20
C VAL A 68 11.47 16.10 14.88
N LEU A 69 12.59 15.59 14.40
CA LEU A 69 12.67 14.78 13.19
C LEU A 69 11.98 13.42 13.40
N LEU A 70 12.17 12.79 14.56
CA LEU A 70 11.45 11.57 14.94
C LEU A 70 9.93 11.82 14.98
N GLN A 71 9.51 12.89 15.64
CA GLN A 71 8.09 13.25 15.75
C GLN A 71 7.48 13.52 14.37
N LYS A 72 8.09 14.40 13.58
CA LYS A 72 7.56 14.77 12.26
C LYS A 72 7.59 13.58 11.31
N SER A 73 8.61 12.71 11.39
CA SER A 73 8.71 11.48 10.59
C SER A 73 7.75 10.37 11.01
N GLY A 74 6.77 10.65 11.87
CA GLY A 74 5.76 9.67 12.27
C GLY A 74 6.35 8.54 13.12
N GLY A 75 7.35 8.85 13.95
CA GLY A 75 8.00 7.89 14.82
C GLY A 75 9.16 7.14 14.16
N GLY A 76 9.96 7.82 13.33
CA GLY A 76 11.21 7.27 12.81
C GLY A 76 11.07 6.49 11.51
N ASN A 77 10.10 6.84 10.67
CA ASN A 77 9.99 6.22 9.35
C ASN A 77 11.15 6.72 8.45
N PRO A 78 12.07 5.84 7.99
CA PRO A 78 13.24 6.26 7.19
C PRO A 78 12.89 7.06 5.94
N LEU A 79 11.76 6.75 5.29
CA LEU A 79 11.28 7.53 4.16
C LEU A 79 10.99 8.95 4.56
N PHE A 80 10.24 9.13 5.65
CA PHE A 80 9.79 10.44 6.07
C PHE A 80 11.01 11.28 6.44
N VAL A 81 11.95 10.73 7.20
CA VAL A 81 13.24 11.37 7.47
C VAL A 81 13.93 11.83 6.18
N ARG A 82 14.06 10.93 5.18
CA ARG A 82 14.67 11.26 3.89
C ARG A 82 13.93 12.38 3.14
N ASN A 83 12.60 12.36 3.14
CA ASN A 83 11.78 13.34 2.44
C ASN A 83 11.83 14.72 3.12
N ILE A 84 11.79 14.80 4.46
CA ILE A 84 12.04 16.06 5.18
C ILE A 84 13.41 16.61 4.79
N ALA A 85 14.45 15.78 4.89
CA ALA A 85 15.81 16.21 4.62
C ALA A 85 16.01 16.67 3.17
N THR A 86 15.40 15.96 2.22
CA THR A 86 15.42 16.32 0.79
C THR A 86 14.70 17.65 0.56
N THR A 87 13.53 17.85 1.17
CA THR A 87 12.76 19.09 1.05
C THR A 87 13.55 20.28 1.61
N LEU A 88 14.12 20.15 2.81
CA LEU A 88 14.93 21.21 3.43
C LEU A 88 16.12 21.60 2.53
N ARG A 89 16.78 20.60 1.92
CA ARG A 89 17.88 20.83 0.98
C ARG A 89 17.43 21.52 -0.31
N GLU A 90 16.29 21.11 -0.89
CA GLU A 90 15.75 21.69 -2.14
C GLU A 90 15.22 23.12 -1.93
N GLU A 91 14.52 23.39 -0.83
CA GLU A 91 14.05 24.73 -0.50
C GLU A 91 15.21 25.69 -0.24
N LEU A 92 16.27 25.24 0.41
CA LEU A 92 17.49 26.01 0.61
C LEU A 92 18.15 26.38 -0.72
N ALA A 93 18.24 25.42 -1.66
CA ALA A 93 18.76 25.67 -3.00
C ALA A 93 17.93 26.69 -3.80
N THR A 94 16.63 26.79 -3.52
CA THR A 94 15.70 27.65 -4.27
C THR A 94 15.56 29.06 -3.65
N ASN A 95 15.39 29.16 -2.34
CA ASN A 95 14.96 30.39 -1.66
C ASN A 95 16.09 31.17 -0.95
N LYS A 96 17.32 30.64 -0.91
CA LYS A 96 18.50 31.19 -0.18
C LYS A 96 18.33 31.42 1.34
N VAL A 97 17.11 31.40 1.86
CA VAL A 97 16.81 31.41 3.30
C VAL A 97 16.41 29.98 3.70
N PRO A 98 17.13 29.35 4.63
CA PRO A 98 16.77 28.01 5.10
C PRO A 98 15.44 28.06 5.84
N ARG A 99 14.47 27.25 5.40
CA ARG A 99 13.34 26.90 6.26
C ARG A 99 13.86 25.98 7.36
N ARG A 100 13.45 26.22 8.61
CA ARG A 100 13.84 25.35 9.72
C ARG A 100 12.92 24.15 9.79
N LEU A 101 13.44 23.05 10.35
CA LEU A 101 12.64 21.85 10.59
C LEU A 101 11.40 22.15 11.44
N GLU A 102 11.54 23.03 12.45
CA GLU A 102 10.47 23.38 13.37
C GLU A 102 9.27 24.00 12.64
N ASP A 103 9.53 24.81 11.60
CA ASP A 103 8.54 25.55 10.83
C ASP A 103 7.69 24.67 9.91
N LEU A 104 8.07 23.40 9.71
CA LEU A 104 7.26 22.47 8.92
C LEU A 104 5.96 22.15 9.68
N PRO A 105 4.77 22.30 9.09
CA PRO A 105 3.51 22.03 9.78
C PRO A 105 3.40 20.56 10.23
N ALA A 106 2.63 20.31 11.29
CA ALA A 106 2.24 18.95 11.66
C ALA A 106 1.45 18.33 10.49
N GLY A 107 1.87 17.16 10.01
CA GLY A 107 1.28 16.56 8.81
C GLY A 107 1.93 17.00 7.49
N PHE A 108 3.05 17.72 7.52
CA PHE A 108 3.82 18.14 6.34
C PHE A 108 3.97 17.06 5.27
N PHE A 109 4.13 15.79 5.63
CA PHE A 109 4.22 14.69 4.67
C PHE A 109 2.92 14.40 3.93
N HIS A 110 1.80 14.42 4.64
CA HIS A 110 0.50 14.30 4.02
C HIS A 110 0.34 15.42 2.98
N ASP A 111 0.64 16.65 3.39
CA ASP A 111 0.50 17.83 2.53
C ASP A 111 1.48 17.83 1.37
N LEU A 112 2.71 17.34 1.57
CA LEU A 112 3.69 17.16 0.51
C LEU A 112 3.23 16.10 -0.51
N ILE A 113 2.72 14.95 -0.04
CA ILE A 113 2.17 13.92 -0.93
C ILE A 113 0.99 14.48 -1.71
N VAL A 114 0.07 15.19 -1.04
CA VAL A 114 -1.10 15.83 -1.66
C VAL A 114 -0.66 16.85 -2.70
N SER A 115 0.25 17.76 -2.37
CA SER A 115 0.76 18.78 -3.29
C SER A 115 1.45 18.16 -4.51
N ARG A 116 2.29 17.14 -4.31
CA ARG A 116 2.92 16.42 -5.43
C ARG A 116 1.90 15.66 -6.26
N PHE A 117 0.85 15.12 -5.64
CA PHE A 117 -0.24 14.46 -6.34
C PHE A 117 -1.07 15.45 -7.17
N ASP A 118 -1.40 16.61 -6.61
CA ASP A 118 -2.18 17.66 -7.27
C ASP A 118 -1.45 18.28 -8.47
N ALA A 119 -0.11 18.26 -8.47
CA ALA A 119 0.72 18.68 -9.58
C ALA A 119 0.76 17.68 -10.76
N LEU A 120 0.30 16.44 -10.57
CA LEU A 120 0.25 15.44 -11.64
C LEU A 120 -0.89 15.73 -12.63
N GLU A 121 -0.74 15.30 -13.89
CA GLU A 121 -1.86 15.37 -14.83
C GLU A 121 -2.97 14.37 -14.46
N ARG A 122 -4.13 14.55 -15.09
CA ARG A 122 -5.36 13.83 -14.74
C ARG A 122 -5.22 12.31 -14.87
N MET A 123 -4.45 11.82 -15.84
CA MET A 123 -4.30 10.39 -16.09
C MET A 123 -3.46 9.73 -14.98
N GLU A 124 -2.34 10.35 -14.60
CA GLU A 124 -1.45 9.91 -13.54
C GLU A 124 -2.18 9.90 -12.20
N GLN A 125 -2.95 10.95 -11.88
CA GLN A 125 -3.81 10.98 -10.70
C GLN A 125 -4.85 9.84 -10.69
N THR A 126 -5.47 9.58 -11.84
CA THR A 126 -6.47 8.50 -11.98
C THR A 126 -5.83 7.13 -11.78
N VAL A 127 -4.63 6.93 -12.34
CA VAL A 127 -3.83 5.72 -12.17
C VAL A 127 -3.48 5.49 -10.71
N LEU A 128 -2.95 6.50 -10.01
CA LEU A 128 -2.58 6.36 -8.60
C LEU A 128 -3.80 6.09 -7.70
N LYS A 129 -4.93 6.75 -7.95
CA LYS A 129 -6.20 6.49 -7.24
C LYS A 129 -6.64 5.05 -7.42
N ALA A 130 -6.69 4.55 -8.65
CA ALA A 130 -7.04 3.15 -8.93
C ALA A 130 -6.05 2.16 -8.30
N ALA A 131 -4.74 2.41 -8.45
CA ALA A 131 -3.70 1.58 -7.86
C ALA A 131 -3.78 1.54 -6.33
N SER A 132 -4.11 2.66 -5.69
CA SER A 132 -4.22 2.74 -4.22
C SER A 132 -5.33 1.85 -3.65
N VAL A 133 -6.34 1.50 -4.45
CA VAL A 133 -7.41 0.57 -4.05
C VAL A 133 -6.99 -0.89 -4.19
N ILE A 134 -6.10 -1.21 -5.14
CA ILE A 134 -5.55 -2.56 -5.33
C ILE A 134 -4.65 -2.93 -4.15
N GLY A 135 -3.77 -2.02 -3.76
CA GLY A 135 -2.78 -2.21 -2.70
C GLY A 135 -1.41 -1.67 -3.09
N THR A 136 -0.39 -2.00 -2.30
CA THR A 136 0.98 -1.48 -2.51
C THR A 136 1.69 -2.07 -3.71
N THR A 137 1.22 -3.22 -4.22
CA THR A 137 1.77 -3.91 -5.40
C THR A 137 0.64 -4.25 -6.35
N PHE A 138 0.82 -3.96 -7.63
CA PHE A 138 -0.22 -4.15 -8.65
C PHE A 138 0.36 -4.48 -10.03
N SER A 139 -0.49 -5.02 -10.90
CA SER A 139 -0.14 -5.34 -12.28
C SER A 139 -0.80 -4.37 -13.26
N MET A 140 -0.14 -4.13 -14.40
CA MET A 140 -0.71 -3.31 -15.48
C MET A 140 -2.07 -3.85 -15.95
N ARG A 141 -2.25 -5.18 -15.96
CA ARG A 141 -3.50 -5.83 -16.43
C ARG A 141 -4.71 -5.47 -15.56
N LEU A 142 -4.56 -5.55 -14.23
CA LEU A 142 -5.65 -5.19 -13.31
C LEU A 142 -5.90 -3.68 -13.36
N LEU A 143 -4.83 -2.88 -13.34
CA LEU A 143 -4.94 -1.42 -13.40
C LEU A 143 -5.63 -0.94 -14.68
N LEU A 144 -5.31 -1.54 -15.84
CA LEU A 144 -5.98 -1.27 -17.11
C LEU A 144 -7.47 -1.58 -17.07
N HIS A 145 -7.91 -2.56 -16.27
CA HIS A 145 -9.33 -2.85 -16.09
C HIS A 145 -10.02 -1.80 -15.21
N MET A 146 -9.33 -1.30 -14.20
CA MET A 146 -9.89 -0.34 -13.23
C MET A 146 -10.07 1.07 -13.79
N LEU A 147 -9.26 1.46 -14.77
CA LEU A 147 -9.38 2.78 -15.39
C LEU A 147 -10.71 2.91 -16.16
N PRO A 148 -11.32 4.11 -16.23
CA PRO A 148 -12.52 4.33 -17.03
C PRO A 148 -12.24 4.17 -18.54
N PRO A 149 -13.25 3.89 -19.36
CA PRO A 149 -13.11 3.78 -20.82
C PRO A 149 -13.05 5.19 -21.44
N THR A 150 -11.95 5.92 -21.25
CA THR A 150 -11.87 7.35 -21.61
C THR A 150 -11.10 7.66 -22.89
N SER A 151 -10.54 6.67 -23.60
CA SER A 151 -9.74 6.93 -24.82
C SER A 151 -9.73 5.78 -25.83
N ARG A 152 -9.38 6.11 -27.10
CA ARG A 152 -9.20 5.14 -28.20
C ARG A 152 -8.01 4.20 -27.96
N ASP A 153 -6.98 4.63 -27.22
CA ASP A 153 -5.80 3.83 -26.89
C ASP A 153 -5.45 3.90 -25.39
N LYS A 154 -6.38 3.40 -24.57
CA LYS A 154 -6.26 3.30 -23.11
C LYS A 154 -4.97 2.65 -22.62
N ARG A 155 -4.40 1.74 -23.41
CA ARG A 155 -3.20 1.00 -23.02
C ARG A 155 -1.94 1.86 -23.17
N SER A 156 -1.85 2.61 -24.27
CA SER A 156 -0.75 3.57 -24.47
C SER A 156 -0.79 4.67 -23.40
N ASP A 157 -1.97 5.22 -23.10
CA ASP A 157 -2.13 6.25 -22.07
C ASP A 157 -1.69 5.76 -20.69
N LEU A 158 -2.10 4.54 -20.31
CA LEU A 158 -1.67 3.92 -19.06
C LEU A 158 -0.15 3.74 -19.03
N HIS A 159 0.45 3.29 -20.13
CA HIS A 159 1.89 3.09 -20.19
C HIS A 159 2.65 4.41 -20.01
N GLY A 160 2.25 5.47 -20.70
CA GLY A 160 2.83 6.80 -20.55
C GLY A 160 2.70 7.34 -19.13
N ALA A 161 1.53 7.20 -18.52
CA ALA A 161 1.29 7.61 -17.13
C ALA A 161 2.17 6.84 -16.14
N LEU A 162 2.35 5.53 -16.33
CA LEU A 162 3.22 4.71 -15.47
C LEU A 162 4.69 5.16 -15.55
N LEU A 163 5.19 5.52 -16.74
CA LEU A 163 6.55 6.03 -16.89
C LEU A 163 6.76 7.35 -16.14
N LYS A 164 5.85 8.32 -16.33
CA LYS A 164 5.90 9.60 -15.60
C LYS A 164 5.79 9.42 -14.09
N LEU A 165 4.98 8.47 -13.62
CA LEU A 165 4.84 8.16 -12.19
C LEU A 165 6.09 7.51 -11.59
N ILE A 166 6.85 6.77 -12.39
CA ILE A 166 8.17 6.25 -11.99
C ILE A 166 9.18 7.39 -11.91
N GLU A 167 9.23 8.27 -12.91
CA GLU A 167 10.08 9.46 -12.91
C GLU A 167 9.77 10.38 -11.73
N ALA A 168 8.48 10.58 -11.43
CA ALA A 168 8.01 11.32 -10.27
C ALA A 168 8.16 10.53 -8.95
N ASN A 169 8.75 9.34 -8.96
CA ASN A 169 9.05 8.54 -7.77
C ASN A 169 7.83 8.23 -6.88
N PHE A 170 6.63 8.12 -7.48
CA PHE A 170 5.43 7.62 -6.79
C PHE A 170 5.40 6.09 -6.76
N ILE A 171 5.89 5.48 -7.84
CA ILE A 171 5.91 4.02 -8.02
C ILE A 171 7.27 3.54 -8.55
N SER A 172 7.58 2.28 -8.32
CA SER A 172 8.73 1.58 -8.90
C SER A 172 8.27 0.41 -9.76
N ARG A 173 9.10 0.03 -10.73
CA ARG A 173 8.86 -1.10 -11.64
C ARG A 173 9.74 -2.28 -11.24
N THR A 174 9.15 -3.45 -11.13
CA THR A 174 9.86 -4.71 -10.88
C THR A 174 9.53 -5.71 -11.98
N VAL A 175 10.56 -6.26 -12.62
CA VAL A 175 10.42 -7.27 -13.68
C VAL A 175 11.01 -8.58 -13.19
N VAL A 176 10.18 -9.63 -13.15
CA VAL A 176 10.59 -11.00 -12.77
C VAL A 176 10.21 -11.93 -13.92
N GLY A 177 11.22 -12.38 -14.68
CA GLY A 177 11.03 -13.17 -15.89
C GLY A 177 10.19 -12.41 -16.92
N LYS A 178 9.04 -12.98 -17.31
CA LYS A 178 8.07 -12.34 -18.23
C LYS A 178 6.98 -11.53 -17.51
N THR A 179 7.05 -11.42 -16.19
CA THR A 179 6.04 -10.75 -15.38
C THR A 179 6.53 -9.38 -14.95
N GLU A 180 5.73 -8.37 -15.22
CA GLU A 180 5.97 -6.99 -14.82
C GLU A 180 5.01 -6.59 -13.70
N ARG A 181 5.55 -5.96 -12.66
CA ARG A 181 4.79 -5.43 -11.53
C ARG A 181 5.22 -4.00 -11.22
N PHE A 182 4.30 -3.30 -10.59
CA PHE A 182 4.50 -1.96 -10.09
C PHE A 182 4.25 -1.96 -8.59
N ASN A 183 5.04 -1.17 -7.88
CA ASN A 183 4.89 -1.00 -6.45
C ASN A 183 4.82 0.49 -6.16
N PHE A 184 3.99 0.90 -5.21
CA PHE A 184 4.22 2.19 -4.59
C PHE A 184 5.61 2.17 -3.96
N VAL A 185 6.41 3.21 -4.18
CA VAL A 185 7.74 3.28 -3.56
C VAL A 185 7.59 3.20 -2.03
N HIS A 186 6.46 3.72 -1.51
CA HIS A 186 6.15 3.69 -0.09
C HIS A 186 4.66 3.49 0.22
N ALA A 187 4.39 2.74 1.30
CA ALA A 187 3.03 2.45 1.77
C ALA A 187 2.25 3.71 2.15
N ALA A 188 2.91 4.67 2.81
CA ALA A 188 2.28 5.91 3.22
C ALA A 188 1.76 6.74 2.03
N VAL A 189 2.44 6.70 0.89
CA VAL A 189 1.99 7.37 -0.34
C VAL A 189 0.67 6.75 -0.83
N GLN A 190 0.61 5.41 -0.86
CA GLN A 190 -0.62 4.69 -1.19
C GLN A 190 -1.75 5.03 -0.22
N GLU A 191 -1.47 5.03 1.08
CA GLU A 191 -2.47 5.31 2.12
C GLU A 191 -3.01 6.74 2.05
N THR A 192 -2.14 7.73 1.87
CA THR A 192 -2.54 9.13 1.69
C THR A 192 -3.44 9.28 0.46
N ILE A 193 -3.01 8.77 -0.71
CA ILE A 193 -3.80 8.85 -1.94
C ILE A 193 -5.15 8.12 -1.79
N TYR A 194 -5.16 6.97 -1.11
CA TYR A 194 -6.39 6.25 -0.81
C TYR A 194 -7.33 7.08 0.07
N LYS A 195 -6.82 7.73 1.12
CA LYS A 195 -7.61 8.55 2.07
C LYS A 195 -8.11 9.87 1.46
N MET A 196 -7.46 10.39 0.42
CA MET A 196 -7.91 11.58 -0.31
C MET A 196 -9.20 11.36 -1.10
N MET A 197 -9.56 10.12 -1.43
CA MET A 197 -10.77 9.81 -2.19
C MET A 197 -12.02 9.84 -1.31
N LEU A 198 -13.12 10.33 -1.90
CA LEU A 198 -14.45 10.23 -1.29
C LEU A 198 -14.83 8.76 -1.07
N THR A 199 -15.65 8.49 -0.06
CA THR A 199 -16.10 7.13 0.26
C THR A 199 -16.73 6.43 -0.95
N ASP A 200 -17.61 7.10 -1.69
CA ASP A 200 -18.28 6.53 -2.87
C ASP A 200 -17.28 6.15 -3.98
N GLN A 201 -16.23 6.96 -4.17
CA GLN A 201 -15.17 6.65 -5.15
C GLN A 201 -14.41 5.39 -4.76
N ARG A 202 -14.05 5.27 -3.47
CA ARG A 202 -13.36 4.08 -2.95
C ARG A 202 -14.23 2.85 -3.08
N GLN A 203 -15.50 2.94 -2.69
CA GLN A 203 -16.47 1.86 -2.81
C GLN A 203 -16.60 1.39 -4.26
N HIS A 204 -16.77 2.31 -5.20
CA HIS A 204 -16.89 1.99 -6.61
C HIS A 204 -15.65 1.27 -7.17
N LEU A 205 -14.45 1.78 -6.87
CA LEU A 205 -13.20 1.15 -7.31
C LEU A 205 -12.99 -0.22 -6.67
N HIS A 206 -13.39 -0.39 -5.40
CA HIS A 206 -13.36 -1.69 -4.72
C HIS A 206 -14.28 -2.71 -5.40
N GLU A 207 -15.49 -2.31 -5.83
CA GLU A 207 -16.38 -3.19 -6.57
C GLU A 207 -15.82 -3.61 -7.93
N ILE A 208 -15.20 -2.68 -8.67
CA ILE A 208 -14.52 -3.00 -9.94
C ILE A 208 -13.40 -4.00 -9.70
N CYS A 209 -12.58 -3.78 -8.67
CA CYS A 209 -11.49 -4.68 -8.30
C CYS A 209 -12.01 -6.08 -7.95
N ALA A 210 -13.05 -6.14 -7.11
CA ALA A 210 -13.67 -7.39 -6.69
C ALA A 210 -14.26 -8.18 -7.88
N ALA A 211 -14.96 -7.50 -8.78
CA ALA A 211 -15.52 -8.10 -9.99
C ALA A 211 -14.43 -8.66 -10.92
N TRP A 212 -13.30 -7.96 -11.05
CA TRP A 212 -12.16 -8.45 -11.81
C TRP A 212 -11.61 -9.75 -11.22
N TYR A 213 -11.38 -9.79 -9.89
CA TYR A 213 -10.88 -10.99 -9.21
C TYR A 213 -11.87 -12.15 -9.33
N GLU A 214 -13.18 -11.91 -9.17
CA GLU A 214 -14.21 -12.96 -9.35
C GLU A 214 -14.15 -13.59 -10.75
N ARG A 215 -14.02 -12.75 -11.79
CA ARG A 215 -13.98 -13.23 -13.18
C ARG A 215 -12.74 -14.08 -13.44
N HIS A 216 -11.57 -13.61 -12.98
CA HIS A 216 -10.30 -14.30 -13.21
C HIS A 216 -10.17 -15.58 -12.38
N TYR A 217 -10.72 -15.60 -11.17
CA TYR A 217 -10.81 -16.79 -10.33
C TYR A 217 -11.69 -17.89 -10.96
N ARG A 218 -12.87 -17.53 -11.50
CA ARG A 218 -13.75 -18.49 -12.20
C ARG A 218 -13.11 -19.10 -13.45
N CYS A 219 -12.33 -18.32 -14.18
CA CYS A 219 -11.58 -18.83 -15.33
C CYS A 219 -10.49 -19.82 -14.89
N ALA A 220 -9.79 -19.55 -13.80
CA ALA A 220 -8.75 -20.44 -13.27
C ALA A 220 -9.30 -21.78 -12.77
N GLN A 221 -10.46 -21.79 -12.10
CA GLN A 221 -11.10 -23.04 -11.64
C GLN A 221 -11.59 -23.93 -12.79
N ARG A 222 -11.92 -23.35 -13.96
CA ARG A 222 -12.42 -24.09 -15.14
C ARG A 222 -11.31 -24.64 -16.03
N CYS A 223 -10.10 -24.08 -15.95
CA CYS A 223 -8.96 -24.50 -16.75
C CYS A 223 -7.99 -25.33 -15.89
N VAL A 224 -8.16 -26.65 -15.89
CA VAL A 224 -7.30 -27.62 -15.16
C VAL A 224 -5.82 -27.54 -15.60
N ALA A 225 -5.52 -26.89 -16.72
CA ALA A 225 -4.20 -26.89 -17.36
C ALA A 225 -3.47 -25.52 -17.42
N VAL A 226 -4.00 -24.45 -16.83
CA VAL A 226 -3.23 -23.20 -16.77
C VAL A 226 -2.45 -23.21 -15.47
N SER A 227 -1.15 -23.54 -15.56
CA SER A 227 -0.18 -23.16 -14.52
C SER A 227 -0.36 -21.66 -14.26
N MET A 228 -1.01 -21.35 -13.15
CA MET A 228 -1.18 -19.97 -12.70
C MET A 228 0.24 -19.39 -12.53
N PRO A 229 0.56 -18.22 -13.10
CA PRO A 229 1.89 -17.62 -12.98
C PRO A 229 2.24 -17.17 -11.55
N TYR A 230 1.46 -17.59 -10.55
CA TYR A 230 1.67 -17.22 -9.16
C TYR A 230 1.08 -18.30 -8.26
N SER A 231 1.87 -18.72 -7.27
CA SER A 231 1.52 -19.61 -6.17
C SER A 231 0.51 -18.99 -5.19
N MET A 232 -0.49 -18.26 -5.69
CA MET A 232 -1.64 -17.87 -4.87
C MET A 232 -2.61 -19.05 -4.83
N ASN A 233 -2.71 -19.68 -3.68
CA ASN A 233 -3.68 -20.73 -3.45
C ASN A 233 -5.13 -20.21 -3.65
N SER A 234 -6.06 -21.13 -3.83
CA SER A 234 -7.50 -20.84 -3.95
C SER A 234 -8.05 -20.02 -2.75
N MET A 235 -7.39 -20.15 -1.58
CA MET A 235 -7.77 -19.48 -0.33
C MET A 235 -7.47 -17.97 -0.35
N THR A 236 -6.29 -17.54 -0.81
CA THR A 236 -5.89 -16.12 -0.91
C THR A 236 -6.74 -15.33 -1.92
N TYR A 237 -7.20 -15.96 -3.00
CA TYR A 237 -8.13 -15.32 -3.94
C TYR A 237 -9.51 -15.05 -3.33
N ALA A 238 -10.05 -16.00 -2.56
CA ALA A 238 -11.34 -15.82 -1.90
C ALA A 238 -11.29 -14.67 -0.88
N SER A 239 -10.22 -14.58 -0.09
CA SER A 239 -10.01 -13.49 0.87
C SER A 239 -9.87 -12.13 0.20
N LEU A 240 -9.16 -12.03 -0.93
CA LEU A 240 -9.07 -10.76 -1.70
C LEU A 240 -10.40 -10.33 -2.30
N ILE A 241 -11.16 -11.28 -2.86
CA ILE A 241 -12.50 -11.00 -3.39
C ILE A 241 -13.41 -10.47 -2.27
N MET A 242 -13.42 -11.14 -1.13
CA MET A 242 -14.20 -10.72 0.03
C MET A 242 -13.75 -9.35 0.54
N HIS A 243 -12.44 -9.13 0.70
CA HIS A 243 -11.84 -7.88 1.15
C HIS A 243 -12.34 -6.67 0.34
N HIS A 244 -12.40 -6.81 -0.98
CA HIS A 244 -12.86 -5.73 -1.86
C HIS A 244 -14.39 -5.60 -1.87
N TRP A 245 -15.16 -6.69 -1.88
CA TRP A 245 -16.62 -6.57 -1.80
C TRP A 245 -17.11 -5.96 -0.49
N LEU A 246 -16.46 -6.28 0.63
CA LEU A 246 -16.79 -5.68 1.94
C LEU A 246 -16.54 -4.18 1.98
N ARG A 247 -15.59 -3.67 1.20
CA ARG A 247 -15.32 -2.23 1.05
C ARG A 247 -16.12 -1.56 -0.07
N GLY A 248 -16.91 -2.31 -0.83
CA GLY A 248 -17.86 -1.79 -1.81
C GLY A 248 -19.19 -1.35 -1.17
N ALA A 249 -20.13 -0.89 -1.99
CA ALA A 249 -21.50 -0.56 -1.58
C ALA A 249 -22.49 -1.72 -1.78
N ASN A 250 -22.15 -2.71 -2.60
CA ASN A 250 -23.02 -3.82 -2.98
C ASN A 250 -23.27 -4.82 -1.82
N VAL A 251 -24.35 -4.57 -1.06
CA VAL A 251 -24.76 -5.40 0.09
C VAL A 251 -24.98 -6.86 -0.29
N ALA A 252 -25.60 -7.15 -1.44
CA ALA A 252 -25.84 -8.53 -1.88
C ALA A 252 -24.53 -9.31 -2.06
N LYS A 253 -23.50 -8.67 -2.60
CA LYS A 253 -22.15 -9.25 -2.72
C LYS A 253 -21.47 -9.42 -1.37
N LYS A 254 -21.59 -8.45 -0.46
CA LYS A 254 -21.09 -8.59 0.93
C LYS A 254 -21.70 -9.83 1.60
N VAL A 255 -23.02 -9.96 1.56
CA VAL A 255 -23.76 -11.09 2.14
C VAL A 255 -23.30 -12.41 1.53
N LEU A 256 -23.25 -12.50 0.20
CA LEU A 256 -22.86 -13.72 -0.51
C LEU A 256 -21.47 -14.22 -0.09
N HIS A 257 -20.48 -13.33 -0.03
CA HIS A 257 -19.10 -13.72 0.28
C HIS A 257 -18.90 -14.01 1.77
N LEU A 258 -19.54 -13.27 2.67
CA LEU A 258 -19.55 -13.59 4.10
C LEU A 258 -20.21 -14.94 4.40
N GLN A 259 -21.32 -15.26 3.75
CA GLN A 259 -21.97 -16.58 3.91
C GLN A 259 -21.07 -17.72 3.45
N ARG A 260 -20.36 -17.53 2.33
CA ARG A 260 -19.40 -18.52 1.82
C ARG A 260 -18.20 -18.69 2.75
N ALA A 261 -17.67 -17.58 3.28
CA ALA A 261 -16.57 -17.59 4.23
C ALA A 261 -16.98 -18.29 5.54
N ALA A 262 -18.14 -17.92 6.11
CA ALA A 262 -18.69 -18.57 7.31
C ALA A 262 -18.92 -20.08 7.11
N LYS A 263 -19.48 -20.48 5.96
CA LYS A 263 -19.70 -21.89 5.63
C LYS A 263 -18.37 -22.65 5.56
N ARG A 264 -17.36 -22.08 4.89
CA ARG A 264 -16.04 -22.69 4.75
C ARG A 264 -15.35 -22.80 6.11
N ALA A 265 -15.31 -21.73 6.89
CA ALA A 265 -14.72 -21.71 8.23
C ALA A 265 -15.35 -22.79 9.12
N ARG A 266 -16.68 -22.98 9.03
CA ARG A 266 -17.37 -24.07 9.73
C ARG A 266 -16.96 -25.45 9.23
N GLU A 267 -16.83 -25.65 7.91
CA GLU A 267 -16.39 -26.91 7.31
C GLU A 267 -14.93 -27.26 7.66
N THR A 268 -14.10 -26.25 7.96
CA THR A 268 -12.71 -26.40 8.40
C THR A 268 -12.52 -26.27 9.91
N PHE A 269 -13.60 -26.28 10.70
CA PHE A 269 -13.59 -26.16 12.17
C PHE A 269 -12.96 -24.86 12.74
N ALA A 270 -12.83 -23.82 11.92
CA ALA A 270 -12.43 -22.47 12.32
C ALA A 270 -13.65 -21.73 12.92
N HIS A 271 -14.06 -22.14 14.13
CA HIS A 271 -15.31 -21.66 14.75
C HIS A 271 -15.30 -20.16 15.07
N GLU A 272 -14.17 -19.59 15.49
CA GLU A 272 -14.05 -18.15 15.78
C GLU A 272 -14.24 -17.31 14.52
N GLU A 273 -13.57 -17.68 13.42
CA GLU A 273 -13.72 -17.04 12.11
C GLU A 273 -15.16 -17.14 11.58
N ALA A 274 -15.78 -18.32 11.73
CA ALA A 274 -17.18 -18.52 11.36
C ALA A 274 -18.12 -17.58 12.14
N ILE A 275 -17.92 -17.42 13.45
CA ILE A 275 -18.69 -16.51 14.29
C ILE A 275 -18.52 -15.06 13.81
N GLN A 276 -17.30 -14.64 13.49
CA GLN A 276 -17.07 -13.28 13.00
C GLN A 276 -17.79 -12.98 11.70
N HIS A 277 -17.73 -13.89 10.73
CA HIS A 277 -18.45 -13.72 9.48
C HIS A 277 -19.97 -13.74 9.66
N LEU A 278 -20.50 -14.48 10.64
CA LEU A 278 -21.91 -14.44 10.99
C LEU A 278 -22.29 -13.12 11.67
N LEU A 279 -21.47 -12.61 12.59
CA LEU A 279 -21.68 -11.30 13.21
C LEU A 279 -21.63 -10.16 12.19
N ALA A 280 -20.76 -10.25 11.18
CA ALA A 280 -20.72 -9.35 10.03
C ALA A 280 -22.07 -9.29 9.29
N LEU A 281 -22.64 -10.46 9.02
CA LEU A 281 -23.92 -10.61 8.34
C LEU A 281 -25.06 -10.01 9.15
N VAL A 282 -25.07 -10.25 10.46
CA VAL A 282 -26.04 -9.64 11.39
C VAL A 282 -25.89 -8.12 11.39
N GLY A 283 -24.66 -7.60 11.44
CA GLY A 283 -24.39 -6.16 11.36
C GLY A 283 -24.98 -5.52 10.11
N LEU A 284 -24.78 -6.15 8.94
CA LEU A 284 -25.37 -5.70 7.67
C LEU A 284 -26.90 -5.66 7.70
N ALA A 285 -27.55 -6.65 8.33
CA ALA A 285 -29.01 -6.69 8.47
C ALA A 285 -29.56 -5.52 9.32
N PHE A 286 -28.76 -5.00 10.25
CA PHE A 286 -29.09 -3.84 11.08
C PHE A 286 -28.58 -2.51 10.51
N GLY A 287 -28.18 -2.46 9.23
CA GLY A 287 -27.70 -1.24 8.58
C GLY A 287 -26.34 -0.75 9.07
N LYS A 288 -25.59 -1.59 9.83
CA LYS A 288 -24.19 -1.31 10.13
C LYS A 288 -23.35 -1.78 8.94
N ASP A 289 -22.63 -0.86 8.31
CA ASP A 289 -21.57 -1.26 7.39
C ASP A 289 -20.45 -1.86 8.26
N PRO A 290 -20.07 -3.13 8.05
CA PRO A 290 -19.04 -3.78 8.84
C PRO A 290 -17.64 -3.26 8.49
N GLY A 291 -17.46 -1.93 8.49
CA GLY A 291 -16.24 -1.21 8.23
C GLY A 291 -15.07 -2.01 8.79
N VAL A 292 -14.21 -2.44 7.87
CA VAL A 292 -13.02 -3.31 7.93
C VAL A 292 -12.40 -3.52 9.33
N ALA A 293 -12.38 -2.51 10.18
CA ALA A 293 -11.76 -2.53 11.51
C ALA A 293 -12.35 -3.57 12.49
N GLN A 294 -13.58 -4.06 12.32
CA GLN A 294 -14.17 -5.04 13.26
C GLN A 294 -14.19 -6.49 12.77
N LEU A 295 -13.92 -6.76 11.50
CA LEU A 295 -13.87 -8.13 10.94
C LEU A 295 -12.45 -8.58 10.59
N VAL A 296 -11.48 -7.66 10.66
CA VAL A 296 -10.05 -7.93 10.39
C VAL A 296 -9.26 -7.90 11.71
N SER A 297 -9.93 -8.10 12.85
CA SER A 297 -9.30 -8.27 14.16
C SER A 297 -9.59 -9.67 14.71
N ILE A 298 -8.81 -10.66 14.25
CA ILE A 298 -8.36 -11.89 14.94
C ILE A 298 -6.96 -12.12 14.34
N ARG A 299 -5.89 -11.84 15.08
CA ARG A 299 -5.09 -12.79 15.87
C ARG A 299 -4.57 -13.98 15.07
#